data_AF-A0AAV3YSG6-F1
#
_entry.id   AF-A0AAV3YSG6-F1
#
_cell.length_a   1.000
_cell.length_b   1.000
_cell.length_c   1.000
_cell.angle_alpha   90.00
_cell.angle_beta   90.00
_cell.angle_gamma   90.00
#
_symmetry.space_group_name_H-M   'P 1'
#
loop_
_entity.id
_entity.type
_entity.pdbx_description
1 polymer ?
#
loop_
_entity_poly.entity_id
_entity_poly.type
_entity_poly.pdbx_seq_one_letter_code
_entity_poly.pdbx_strand_id
1 'polypeptide(L)'
;MGDFKGHAMPGSCLLLYGMWWTFWALRRYFMCRRSGTKFVSTATYNCGCSCGRMGVVPLEGLMKIGLSGFGMLAEITLNLPNLGMGIVQHATMYFFFLTSGCVDLCMHYGLPLPPGTDYAALALALTVEGLLFVNHLHGRSELDIQLHTLLAYVVFLTVLILLLEVKFHRSALLSLSRAYLTMLQGTWFWAVGIILYGHGKPNSAWDGDKPMEVMQATIYFSWHCAILFILMLALALIMARFYRGEGQHYRNGSELPMTRLDNGKHGEDYQPLTKEYRDEDSDIEFEQPIEKTQAPSS
;
A
#
# COMPACT_ATOMS: atom_id res chain seq x y z
N MET A 1 5.68 18.56 13.35
CA MET A 1 7.04 19.14 13.53
C MET A 1 8.01 18.04 13.93
N GLY A 2 9.33 18.29 13.87
CA GLY A 2 10.36 17.33 14.26
C GLY A 2 10.35 17.06 15.77
N ASP A 3 9.40 16.25 16.22
CA ASP A 3 9.30 15.71 17.56
C ASP A 3 8.87 14.23 17.47
N PHE A 4 8.89 13.52 18.60
CA PHE A 4 8.51 12.11 18.62
C PHE A 4 7.11 11.87 18.05
N LYS A 5 6.13 12.72 18.40
CA LYS A 5 4.73 12.58 17.97
C LYS A 5 4.59 12.77 16.46
N GLY A 6 5.32 13.73 15.90
CA GLY A 6 5.39 14.01 14.47
C GLY A 6 5.96 12.85 13.65
N HIS A 7 6.67 11.90 14.28
CA HIS A 7 7.14 10.68 13.64
C HIS A 7 6.22 9.48 13.92
N ALA A 8 5.80 9.31 15.18
CA ALA A 8 4.98 8.19 15.60
C ALA A 8 3.59 8.18 14.94
N MET A 9 2.98 9.35 14.74
CA MET A 9 1.67 9.49 14.11
C MET A 9 1.69 9.03 12.63
N PRO A 10 2.46 9.64 11.71
CA PRO A 10 2.52 9.18 10.33
C PRO A 10 3.03 7.74 10.23
N GLY A 11 4.00 7.36 11.08
CA GLY A 11 4.48 5.98 11.16
C GLY A 11 3.38 4.97 11.44
N SER A 12 2.50 5.28 12.39
CA SER A 12 1.34 4.43 12.72
C SER A 12 0.33 4.36 11.57
N CYS A 13 0.03 5.48 10.92
CA CYS A 13 -0.88 5.50 9.77
C CYS A 13 -0.37 4.64 8.62
N LEU A 14 0.90 4.80 8.24
CA LEU A 14 1.53 4.02 7.18
C LEU A 14 1.60 2.52 7.51
N LEU A 15 1.86 2.17 8.77
CA LEU A 15 1.82 0.77 9.22
C LEU A 15 0.44 0.15 9.06
N LEU A 16 -0.60 0.86 9.49
CA LEU A 16 -1.98 0.39 9.37
C LEU A 16 -2.39 0.22 7.90
N TYR A 17 -2.07 1.18 7.03
CA TYR A 17 -2.31 1.06 5.59
C TYR A 17 -1.56 -0.11 4.96
N GLY A 18 -0.28 -0.27 5.28
CA GLY A 18 0.54 -1.36 4.76
C GLY A 18 0.04 -2.74 5.22
N MET A 19 -0.36 -2.90 6.48
CA MET A 19 -0.97 -4.14 6.98
C MET A 19 -2.31 -4.43 6.29
N TRP A 20 -3.14 -3.39 6.13
CA TRP A 20 -4.41 -3.48 5.43
C TRP A 20 -4.22 -3.95 3.98
N TRP A 21 -3.33 -3.29 3.21
CA TRP A 21 -3.03 -3.70 1.84
C TRP A 21 -2.44 -5.10 1.75
N THR A 22 -1.56 -5.49 2.69
CA THR A 22 -1.00 -6.84 2.73
C THR A 22 -2.09 -7.89 2.89
N PHE A 23 -2.97 -7.72 3.87
CA PHE A 23 -4.06 -8.67 4.13
C PHE A 23 -4.99 -8.81 2.93
N TRP A 24 -5.43 -7.69 2.35
CA TRP A 24 -6.38 -7.71 1.24
C TRP A 24 -5.77 -8.19 -0.08
N ALA A 25 -4.51 -7.85 -0.36
CA ALA A 25 -3.79 -8.36 -1.53
C ALA A 25 -3.60 -9.88 -1.43
N LEU A 26 -3.15 -10.40 -0.28
CA LEU A 26 -3.03 -11.84 -0.06
C LEU A 26 -4.39 -12.55 -0.14
N ARG A 27 -5.43 -11.98 0.49
CA ARG A 27 -6.79 -12.54 0.42
C ARG A 27 -7.27 -12.63 -1.02
N ARG A 28 -7.11 -11.57 -1.82
CA ARG A 28 -7.50 -11.57 -3.23
C ARG A 28 -6.69 -12.60 -4.01
N TYR A 29 -5.37 -12.63 -3.83
CA TYR A 29 -4.48 -13.60 -4.47
C TYR A 29 -4.94 -15.05 -4.23
N PHE A 30 -5.16 -15.43 -2.98
CA PHE A 30 -5.61 -16.80 -2.66
C PHE A 30 -7.03 -17.09 -3.14
N MET A 31 -7.94 -16.10 -3.12
CA MET A 31 -9.29 -16.25 -3.69
C MET A 31 -9.27 -16.44 -5.21
N CYS A 32 -8.43 -15.69 -5.92
CA CYS A 32 -8.22 -15.85 -7.36
C CYS A 32 -7.67 -17.23 -7.68
N ARG A 33 -6.64 -17.66 -6.93
CA ARG A 33 -6.06 -19.00 -7.06
C ARG A 33 -7.06 -20.13 -6.78
N ARG A 34 -7.97 -19.96 -5.82
CA ARG A 34 -9.02 -20.94 -5.49
C ARG A 34 -10.10 -21.01 -6.57
N SER A 35 -10.48 -19.86 -7.12
CA SER A 35 -11.53 -19.76 -8.17
C SER A 35 -11.01 -20.03 -9.58
N GLY A 36 -9.69 -20.15 -9.77
CA GLY A 36 -9.09 -20.28 -11.10
C GLY A 36 -9.14 -18.97 -11.91
N THR A 37 -9.37 -17.83 -11.25
CA THR A 37 -9.41 -16.51 -11.89
C THR A 37 -8.05 -15.81 -11.81
N LYS A 38 -7.81 -14.84 -12.70
CA LYS A 38 -6.57 -14.05 -12.71
C LYS A 38 -6.62 -12.98 -11.62
N PHE A 39 -5.49 -12.75 -10.94
CA PHE A 39 -5.35 -11.63 -10.01
C PHE A 39 -5.39 -10.30 -10.77
N VAL A 40 -6.05 -9.31 -10.18
CA VAL A 40 -6.05 -7.92 -10.64
C VAL A 40 -5.82 -7.02 -9.43
N SER A 41 -4.79 -6.19 -9.52
CA SER A 41 -4.42 -5.19 -8.54
C SER A 41 -5.49 -4.10 -8.46
N THR A 42 -5.68 -3.55 -7.26
CA THR A 42 -6.44 -2.31 -7.05
C THR A 42 -5.66 -1.37 -6.13
N ALA A 43 -5.74 -0.06 -6.38
CA ALA A 43 -5.07 0.92 -5.54
C ALA A 43 -5.65 0.90 -4.12
N THR A 44 -6.99 0.79 -4.05
CA THR A 44 -7.76 0.75 -2.80
C THR A 44 -8.52 -0.57 -2.63
N TYR A 45 -8.76 -0.95 -1.39
CA TYR A 45 -9.63 -2.05 -1.00
C TYR A 45 -10.82 -1.56 -0.17
N ASN A 46 -12.02 -2.01 -0.51
CA ASN A 46 -13.20 -1.78 0.30
C ASN A 46 -13.20 -2.71 1.52
N CYS A 47 -13.88 -2.30 2.60
CA CYS A 47 -14.00 -3.11 3.81
C CYS A 47 -14.96 -4.30 3.61
N GLY A 48 -14.48 -5.39 3.01
CA GLY A 48 -15.29 -6.59 2.74
C GLY A 48 -15.60 -7.46 3.95
N CYS A 49 -15.18 -7.07 5.17
CA CYS A 49 -15.47 -7.79 6.41
C CYS A 49 -16.89 -7.53 6.93
N SER A 50 -17.57 -6.50 6.40
CA SER A 50 -18.90 -6.09 6.84
C SER A 50 -19.95 -6.47 5.79
N CYS A 51 -20.85 -7.39 6.14
CA CYS A 51 -22.01 -7.71 5.32
C CYS A 51 -22.89 -6.45 5.13
N GLY A 52 -23.38 -6.19 3.91
CA GLY A 52 -24.32 -5.11 3.61
C GLY A 52 -23.67 -3.81 3.10
N ARG A 53 -24.29 -2.66 3.39
CA ARG A 53 -23.93 -1.32 2.83
C ARG A 53 -22.50 -0.88 3.15
N MET A 54 -21.89 -1.36 4.24
CA MET A 54 -20.51 -1.03 4.63
C MET A 54 -19.45 -1.66 3.72
N GLY A 55 -19.76 -2.78 3.06
CA GLY A 55 -18.85 -3.41 2.08
C GLY A 55 -18.66 -2.60 0.79
N VAL A 56 -19.47 -1.55 0.62
CA VAL A 56 -19.44 -0.63 -0.52
C VAL A 56 -18.83 0.72 -0.12
N VAL A 57 -18.39 0.91 1.12
CA VAL A 57 -17.82 2.20 1.55
C VAL A 57 -16.35 2.29 1.13
N PRO A 58 -15.91 3.35 0.41
CA PRO A 58 -14.52 3.59 0.05
C PRO A 58 -13.72 4.07 1.26
N LEU A 59 -13.50 3.16 2.22
CA LEU A 59 -12.90 3.46 3.52
C LEU A 59 -11.53 4.15 3.37
N GLU A 60 -10.68 3.67 2.46
CA GLU A 60 -9.35 4.26 2.23
C GLU A 60 -9.44 5.71 1.74
N GLY A 61 -10.29 5.99 0.76
CA GLY A 61 -10.51 7.35 0.24
C GLY A 61 -11.03 8.28 1.34
N LEU A 62 -12.00 7.82 2.14
CA LEU A 62 -12.52 8.59 3.28
C LEU A 62 -11.48 8.82 4.36
N MET A 63 -10.65 7.82 4.66
CA MET A 63 -9.57 7.95 5.65
C MET A 63 -8.48 8.91 5.17
N LYS A 64 -8.09 8.88 3.89
CA LYS A 64 -7.18 9.86 3.30
C LYS A 64 -7.75 11.27 3.41
N ILE A 65 -9.00 11.47 3.00
CA ILE A 65 -9.66 12.79 3.08
C ILE A 65 -9.74 13.27 4.53
N GLY A 66 -10.23 12.43 5.44
CA GLY A 66 -10.45 12.79 6.84
C GLY A 66 -9.15 13.09 7.57
N LEU A 67 -8.16 12.19 7.47
CA LEU A 67 -6.88 12.34 8.17
C LEU A 67 -6.07 13.53 7.61
N SER A 68 -5.97 13.65 6.29
CA SER A 68 -5.21 14.74 5.67
C SER A 68 -5.92 16.08 5.78
N GLY A 69 -7.25 16.11 5.65
CA GLY A 69 -8.04 17.32 5.86
C GLY A 69 -7.94 17.83 7.30
N PHE A 70 -8.08 16.94 8.28
CA PHE A 70 -7.90 17.29 9.69
C PHE A 70 -6.45 17.74 9.97
N GLY A 71 -5.45 17.01 9.49
CA GLY A 71 -4.03 17.36 9.67
C GLY A 71 -3.69 18.73 9.09
N MET A 72 -4.15 19.03 7.87
CA MET A 72 -3.95 20.32 7.22
C MET A 72 -4.61 21.46 7.99
N LEU A 73 -5.88 21.29 8.41
CA LEU A 73 -6.59 22.30 9.20
C LEU A 73 -5.92 22.51 10.55
N ALA A 74 -5.53 21.45 11.25
CA ALA A 74 -4.86 21.54 12.54
C ALA A 74 -3.51 22.27 12.43
N GLU A 75 -2.65 21.91 11.46
CA GLU A 75 -1.35 22.55 11.25
C GLU A 75 -1.51 24.05 10.94
N ILE A 76 -2.47 24.44 10.10
CA ILE A 76 -2.68 25.85 9.76
C ILE A 76 -3.28 26.61 10.95
N THR A 77 -4.39 26.12 11.51
CA THR A 77 -5.16 26.88 12.52
C THR A 77 -4.44 27.00 13.87
N LEU A 78 -3.72 25.96 14.30
CA LEU A 78 -3.01 25.98 15.59
C LEU A 78 -1.71 26.80 15.55
N ASN A 79 -1.18 27.09 14.37
CA ASN A 79 0.07 27.84 14.22
C ASN A 79 -0.13 29.27 13.66
N LEU A 80 -1.36 29.67 13.30
CA LEU A 80 -1.65 31.05 12.92
C LEU A 80 -1.43 32.01 14.12
N PRO A 81 -0.93 33.24 13.87
CA PRO A 81 -0.59 33.83 12.57
C PRO A 81 0.80 33.45 12.02
N ASN A 82 1.61 32.75 12.79
CA ASN A 82 3.02 32.50 12.48
C ASN A 82 3.23 31.17 11.75
N LEU A 83 2.98 31.18 10.44
CA LEU A 83 3.19 30.01 9.58
C LEU A 83 4.66 29.89 9.16
N GLY A 84 5.45 29.17 9.94
CA GLY A 84 6.81 28.78 9.55
C GLY A 84 6.83 27.85 8.33
N MET A 85 7.93 27.85 7.57
CA MET A 85 8.04 27.06 6.33
C MET A 85 7.79 25.56 6.53
N GLY A 86 8.21 24.97 7.65
CA GLY A 86 7.94 23.55 7.95
C GLY A 86 6.45 23.22 8.08
N ILE A 87 5.65 24.15 8.63
CA ILE A 87 4.19 23.99 8.73
C ILE A 87 3.57 24.04 7.34
N VAL A 88 4.02 24.96 6.49
CA VAL A 88 3.55 25.08 5.10
C VAL A 88 3.93 23.83 4.28
N GLN A 89 5.12 23.26 4.50
CA GLN A 89 5.52 21.99 3.88
C GLN A 89 4.59 20.85 4.29
N HIS A 90 4.24 20.70 5.58
CA HIS A 90 3.28 19.68 6.02
C HIS A 90 1.87 19.91 5.47
N ALA A 91 1.39 21.16 5.47
CA ALA A 91 0.10 21.50 4.88
C ALA A 91 0.06 21.14 3.39
N THR A 92 1.16 21.37 2.67
CA THR A 92 1.33 20.98 1.25
C THR A 92 1.26 19.46 1.10
N MET A 93 2.01 18.71 1.92
CA MET A 93 1.95 17.24 1.92
C MET A 93 0.52 16.73 2.15
N TYR A 94 -0.17 17.25 3.19
CA TYR A 94 -1.55 16.87 3.48
C TYR A 94 -2.50 17.21 2.32
N PHE A 95 -2.33 18.35 1.66
CA PHE A 95 -3.13 18.71 0.50
C PHE A 95 -3.05 17.67 -0.62
N PHE A 96 -1.87 17.16 -0.95
CA PHE A 96 -1.75 16.13 -2.00
C PHE A 96 -2.37 14.79 -1.59
N PHE A 97 -2.23 14.35 -0.33
CA PHE A 97 -2.90 13.15 0.15
C PHE A 97 -4.43 13.30 0.23
N LEU A 98 -4.93 14.48 0.62
CA LEU A 98 -6.34 14.85 0.55
C LEU A 98 -6.85 14.72 -0.89
N THR A 99 -6.10 15.25 -1.85
CA THR A 99 -6.44 15.20 -3.28
C THR A 99 -6.45 13.76 -3.80
N SER A 100 -5.49 12.91 -3.38
CA SER A 100 -5.51 11.47 -3.69
C SER A 100 -6.76 10.79 -3.12
N GLY A 101 -7.18 11.10 -1.90
CA GLY A 101 -8.41 10.57 -1.32
C GLY A 101 -9.68 11.00 -2.09
N CYS A 102 -9.72 12.24 -2.57
CA CYS A 102 -10.79 12.72 -3.46
C CYS A 102 -10.83 11.93 -4.78
N VAL A 103 -9.67 11.66 -5.38
CA VAL A 103 -9.59 10.84 -6.61
C VAL A 103 -10.10 9.43 -6.36
N ASP A 104 -9.71 8.79 -5.25
CA ASP A 104 -10.22 7.47 -4.88
C ASP A 104 -11.75 7.45 -4.78
N LEU A 105 -12.35 8.51 -4.22
CA LEU A 105 -13.80 8.65 -4.09
C LEU A 105 -14.49 8.85 -5.44
N CYS A 106 -13.91 9.68 -6.32
CA CYS A 106 -14.39 9.90 -7.68
C CYS A 106 -14.37 8.60 -8.49
N MET A 107 -13.27 7.85 -8.41
CA MET A 107 -13.11 6.55 -9.07
C MET A 107 -14.14 5.54 -8.52
N HIS A 108 -14.35 5.52 -7.20
CA HIS A 108 -15.31 4.63 -6.56
C HIS A 108 -16.77 4.89 -7.00
N TYR A 109 -17.17 6.15 -7.16
CA TYR A 109 -18.51 6.52 -7.62
C TYR A 109 -18.68 6.48 -9.15
N GLY A 110 -17.68 6.01 -9.89
CA GLY A 110 -17.79 5.76 -11.32
C GLY A 110 -17.72 7.04 -12.18
N LEU A 111 -17.06 8.10 -11.70
CA LEU A 111 -16.76 9.25 -12.56
C LEU A 111 -15.88 8.80 -13.75
N PRO A 112 -16.04 9.39 -14.94
CA PRO A 112 -15.37 8.96 -16.17
C PRO A 112 -13.90 9.41 -16.21
N LEU A 113 -13.10 8.94 -15.26
CA LEU A 113 -11.66 9.17 -15.19
C LEU A 113 -10.90 8.03 -15.89
N PRO A 114 -9.71 8.30 -16.46
CA PRO A 114 -8.87 7.25 -17.03
C PRO A 114 -8.54 6.14 -16.00
N PRO A 115 -8.45 4.87 -16.42
CA PRO A 115 -7.99 3.79 -15.54
C PRO A 115 -6.60 4.08 -14.97
N GLY A 116 -6.42 3.84 -13.66
CA GLY A 116 -5.16 4.09 -12.97
C GLY A 116 -4.96 5.51 -12.43
N THR A 117 -5.97 6.39 -12.55
CA THR A 117 -5.91 7.76 -12.00
C THR A 117 -5.70 7.78 -10.47
N ASP A 118 -6.27 6.80 -9.76
CA ASP A 118 -6.06 6.55 -8.33
C ASP A 118 -4.59 6.24 -7.98
N TYR A 119 -3.94 5.37 -8.76
CA TYR A 119 -2.51 5.10 -8.61
C TYR A 119 -1.65 6.32 -8.92
N ALA A 120 -1.96 7.05 -9.99
CA ALA A 120 -1.23 8.25 -10.39
C ALA A 120 -1.35 9.36 -9.33
N ALA A 121 -2.54 9.55 -8.75
CA ALA A 121 -2.75 10.52 -7.69
C ALA A 121 -1.98 10.15 -6.41
N LEU A 122 -1.96 8.86 -6.03
CA LEU A 122 -1.17 8.39 -4.90
C LEU A 122 0.34 8.52 -5.16
N ALA A 123 0.81 8.17 -6.36
CA ALA A 123 2.20 8.34 -6.76
C ALA A 123 2.63 9.81 -6.75
N LEU A 124 1.77 10.73 -7.19
CA LEU A 124 2.01 12.17 -7.11
C LEU A 124 2.11 12.62 -5.65
N ALA A 125 1.21 12.18 -4.78
CA ALA A 125 1.25 12.53 -3.35
C ALA A 125 2.55 12.09 -2.69
N LEU A 126 2.96 10.82 -2.90
CA LEU A 126 4.24 10.29 -2.40
C LEU A 126 5.45 10.96 -3.03
N THR A 127 5.38 11.37 -4.31
CA THR A 127 6.47 12.10 -4.96
C THR A 127 6.67 13.48 -4.31
N VAL A 128 5.58 14.21 -4.06
CA VAL A 128 5.66 15.50 -3.35
C VAL A 128 6.17 15.31 -1.92
N GLU A 129 5.68 14.31 -1.20
CA GLU A 129 6.21 13.94 0.12
C GLU A 129 7.73 13.69 0.07
N GLY A 130 8.20 12.88 -0.88
CA GLY A 130 9.62 12.59 -1.06
C GLY A 130 10.45 13.85 -1.36
N LEU A 131 9.97 14.74 -2.23
CA LEU A 131 10.64 16.01 -2.54
C LEU A 131 10.72 16.94 -1.32
N LEU A 132 9.64 17.01 -0.53
CA LEU A 132 9.62 17.76 0.72
C LEU A 132 10.60 17.16 1.75
N PHE A 133 10.67 15.83 1.84
CA PHE A 133 11.65 15.15 2.69
C PHE A 133 13.09 15.43 2.30
N VAL A 134 13.44 15.46 1.02
CA VAL A 134 14.83 15.78 0.64
C VAL A 134 15.19 17.22 1.04
N ASN A 135 14.26 18.16 0.87
CA ASN A 135 14.54 19.57 1.10
C ASN A 135 14.44 20.02 2.58
N HIS A 136 13.82 19.23 3.47
CA HIS A 136 13.72 19.59 4.90
C HIS A 136 15.00 19.33 5.71
N LEU A 137 16.00 18.65 5.13
CA LEU A 137 17.21 18.18 5.83
C LEU A 137 18.36 19.19 5.95
N HIS A 138 18.22 20.38 5.36
CA HIS A 138 19.28 21.39 5.39
C HIS A 138 19.59 21.84 6.83
N GLY A 139 20.86 21.74 7.22
CA GLY A 139 21.35 22.19 8.53
C GLY A 139 21.07 21.25 9.70
N ARG A 140 20.72 19.98 9.43
CA ARG A 140 20.57 18.91 10.45
C ARG A 140 21.87 18.14 10.68
N SER A 141 21.93 17.37 11.77
CA SER A 141 23.09 16.50 12.07
C SER A 141 23.22 15.37 11.05
N GLU A 142 24.42 14.79 10.91
CA GLU A 142 24.67 13.71 9.95
C GLU A 142 23.75 12.50 10.16
N LEU A 143 23.49 12.15 11.43
CA LEU A 143 22.54 11.09 11.78
C LEU A 143 21.11 11.41 11.33
N ASP A 144 20.60 12.61 11.59
CA ASP A 144 19.25 13.05 11.21
C ASP A 144 19.08 12.99 9.67
N ILE A 145 20.11 13.45 8.94
CA ILE A 145 20.19 13.35 7.47
C ILE A 145 20.14 11.88 7.02
N GLN A 146 20.96 11.00 7.59
CA GLN A 146 21.01 9.60 7.18
C GLN A 146 19.67 8.89 7.42
N LEU A 147 19.06 9.08 8.59
CA LEU A 147 17.78 8.46 8.96
C LEU A 147 16.68 8.81 7.96
N HIS A 148 16.55 10.08 7.62
CA HIS A 148 15.55 10.55 6.67
C HIS A 148 15.91 10.25 5.21
N THR A 149 17.19 10.19 4.86
CA THR A 149 17.63 9.78 3.51
C THR A 149 17.22 8.33 3.22
N LEU A 150 17.39 7.43 4.21
CA LEU A 150 16.89 6.06 4.10
C LEU A 150 15.37 6.02 3.88
N LEU A 151 14.62 6.85 4.60
CA LEU A 151 13.17 6.98 4.40
C LEU A 151 12.83 7.47 2.98
N ALA A 152 13.52 8.50 2.49
CA ALA A 152 13.32 9.04 1.15
C ALA A 152 13.55 7.98 0.06
N TYR A 153 14.59 7.14 0.20
CA TYR A 153 14.80 6.02 -0.73
C TYR A 153 13.62 5.05 -0.78
N VAL A 154 13.03 4.72 0.37
CA VAL A 154 11.84 3.86 0.41
C VAL A 154 10.63 4.56 -0.22
N VAL A 155 10.46 5.86 0.00
CA VAL A 155 9.36 6.63 -0.63
C VAL A 155 9.48 6.61 -2.15
N PHE A 156 10.65 6.92 -2.72
CA PHE A 156 10.86 6.88 -4.17
C PHE A 156 10.72 5.47 -4.74
N LEU A 157 11.17 4.44 -4.01
CA LEU A 157 10.96 3.05 -4.42
C LEU A 157 9.46 2.67 -4.41
N THR A 158 8.68 3.14 -3.42
CA THR A 158 7.22 2.95 -3.41
C THR A 158 6.55 3.61 -4.60
N VAL A 159 6.98 4.83 -4.97
CA VAL A 159 6.50 5.50 -6.20
C VAL A 159 6.80 4.66 -7.43
N LEU A 160 8.02 4.14 -7.57
CA LEU A 160 8.39 3.26 -8.68
C LEU A 160 7.50 2.01 -8.75
N ILE A 161 7.28 1.34 -7.61
CA ILE A 161 6.41 0.16 -7.55
C ILE A 161 4.97 0.50 -7.93
N LEU A 162 4.43 1.63 -7.48
CA LEU A 162 3.09 2.10 -7.87
C LEU A 162 2.96 2.30 -9.38
N LEU A 163 3.96 2.93 -10.01
CA LEU A 163 3.96 3.14 -11.47
C LEU A 163 4.08 1.82 -12.24
N LEU A 164 4.89 0.87 -11.74
CA LEU A 164 4.96 -0.47 -12.31
C LEU A 164 3.65 -1.24 -12.12
N GLU A 165 2.98 -1.09 -10.98
CA GLU A 165 1.72 -1.75 -10.66
C GLU A 165 0.58 -1.31 -11.60
N VAL A 166 0.59 -0.06 -12.06
CA VAL A 166 -0.36 0.41 -13.10
C VAL A 166 -0.16 -0.34 -14.41
N LYS A 167 1.10 -0.52 -14.84
CA LYS A 167 1.41 -1.23 -16.09
C LYS A 167 1.14 -2.73 -15.95
N PHE A 168 1.60 -3.34 -14.86
CA PHE A 168 1.54 -4.77 -14.60
C PHE A 168 0.48 -5.10 -13.55
N HIS A 169 -0.75 -4.67 -13.79
CA HIS A 169 -1.90 -4.81 -12.88
C HIS A 169 -2.24 -6.25 -12.51
N ARG A 170 -1.68 -7.26 -13.19
CA ARG A 170 -1.88 -8.68 -12.86
C ARG A 170 -0.87 -9.23 -11.85
N SER A 171 0.16 -8.47 -11.48
CA SER A 171 1.18 -8.94 -10.55
C SER A 171 0.72 -8.79 -9.10
N ALA A 172 0.45 -9.89 -8.41
CA ALA A 172 0.22 -9.85 -6.96
C ALA A 172 1.48 -9.40 -6.21
N LEU A 173 2.66 -9.69 -6.76
CA LEU A 173 3.94 -9.30 -6.17
C LEU A 173 4.08 -7.78 -6.09
N LEU A 174 3.70 -7.02 -7.14
CA LEU A 174 3.77 -5.56 -7.08
C LEU A 174 2.83 -4.96 -6.03
N SER A 175 1.61 -5.50 -5.88
CA SER A 175 0.70 -5.10 -4.79
C SER A 175 1.28 -5.38 -3.41
N LEU A 176 1.93 -6.53 -3.23
CA LEU A 176 2.58 -6.89 -1.97
C LEU A 176 3.84 -6.06 -1.73
N SER A 177 4.62 -5.73 -2.77
CA SER A 177 5.76 -4.84 -2.69
C SER A 177 5.35 -3.43 -2.26
N ARG A 178 4.26 -2.89 -2.82
CA ARG A 178 3.70 -1.60 -2.38
C ARG A 178 3.35 -1.63 -0.89
N ALA A 179 2.64 -2.68 -0.45
CA ALA A 179 2.27 -2.85 0.94
C ALA A 179 3.49 -2.97 1.86
N TYR A 180 4.49 -3.78 1.47
CA TYR A 180 5.75 -3.97 2.18
C TYR A 180 6.50 -2.66 2.36
N LEU A 181 6.71 -1.89 1.29
CA LEU A 181 7.46 -0.63 1.35
C LEU A 181 6.72 0.40 2.20
N THR A 182 5.39 0.41 2.17
CA THR A 182 4.58 1.29 3.03
C THR A 182 4.71 0.91 4.51
N MET A 183 4.72 -0.39 4.85
CA MET A 183 5.03 -0.85 6.20
C MET A 183 6.46 -0.48 6.62
N LEU A 184 7.42 -0.59 5.70
CA LEU A 184 8.82 -0.23 5.95
C LEU A 184 8.95 1.26 6.28
N GLN A 185 8.33 2.15 5.50
CA GLN A 185 8.26 3.58 5.83
C GLN A 185 7.66 3.76 7.24
N GLY A 186 6.54 3.12 7.53
CA GLY A 186 5.85 3.28 8.80
C GLY A 186 6.65 2.83 10.02
N THR A 187 7.30 1.65 9.95
CA THR A 187 8.18 1.18 11.04
C THR A 187 9.42 2.07 11.17
N TRP A 188 9.93 2.58 10.05
CA TRP A 188 11.12 3.41 10.06
C TRP A 188 10.85 4.79 10.63
N PHE A 189 9.69 5.41 10.34
CA PHE A 189 9.25 6.62 11.02
C PHE A 189 9.27 6.46 12.55
N TRP A 190 8.75 5.34 13.06
CA TRP A 190 8.86 5.02 14.49
C TRP A 190 10.31 4.94 14.97
N ALA A 191 11.18 4.26 14.22
CA ALA A 191 12.60 4.19 14.54
C ALA A 191 13.26 5.57 14.57
N VAL A 192 13.00 6.44 13.58
CA VAL A 192 13.52 7.82 13.55
C VAL A 192 13.08 8.60 14.78
N GLY A 193 11.78 8.55 15.12
CA GLY A 193 11.26 9.19 16.33
C GLY A 193 11.94 8.70 17.59
N ILE A 194 12.15 7.39 17.71
CA ILE A 194 12.83 6.78 18.85
C ILE A 194 14.32 7.17 18.92
N ILE A 195 15.03 7.14 17.80
CA ILE A 195 16.48 7.39 17.74
C ILE A 195 16.77 8.86 18.07
N LEU A 196 16.02 9.79 17.49
CA LEU A 196 16.26 11.23 17.65
C LEU A 196 15.73 11.80 18.97
N TYR A 197 14.62 11.28 19.50
CA TYR A 197 13.96 11.85 20.69
C TYR A 197 14.01 10.93 21.92
N GLY A 198 14.58 9.74 21.79
CA GLY A 198 14.74 8.78 22.87
C GLY A 198 13.45 8.07 23.30
N HIS A 199 13.57 7.19 24.30
CA HIS A 199 12.50 6.32 24.79
C HIS A 199 11.87 6.85 26.09
N GLY A 200 11.64 8.16 26.19
CA GLY A 200 11.11 8.79 27.41
C GLY A 200 12.06 8.75 28.63
N LYS A 201 13.27 8.19 28.49
CA LYS A 201 14.34 8.26 29.50
C LYS A 201 15.29 9.42 29.17
N PRO A 202 15.77 10.18 30.17
CA PRO A 202 16.80 11.20 29.96
C PRO A 202 18.02 10.59 29.28
N ASN A 203 18.61 11.30 28.31
CA ASN A 203 19.83 10.90 27.60
C ASN A 203 19.77 9.54 26.87
N SER A 204 18.59 9.15 26.39
CA SER A 204 18.44 7.95 25.55
C SER A 204 18.42 8.23 24.04
N ALA A 205 18.44 9.51 23.65
CA ALA A 205 18.59 9.93 22.27
C ALA A 205 20.03 9.69 21.80
N TRP A 206 20.16 9.39 20.52
CA TRP A 206 21.44 9.13 19.87
C TRP A 206 22.22 10.42 19.62
N ASP A 207 23.53 10.30 19.57
CA ASP A 207 24.46 11.40 19.35
C ASP A 207 24.76 11.56 17.85
N GLY A 208 24.26 12.66 17.29
CA GLY A 208 24.23 12.88 15.85
C GLY A 208 25.59 13.06 15.16
N ASP A 209 26.67 13.27 15.93
CA ASP A 209 28.01 13.58 15.42
C ASP A 209 28.96 12.37 15.44
N LYS A 210 28.47 11.17 15.82
CA LYS A 210 29.29 9.95 15.84
C LYS A 210 29.11 9.14 14.54
N PRO A 211 30.16 8.96 13.71
CA PRO A 211 30.08 8.16 12.49
C PRO A 211 29.62 6.71 12.72
N MET A 212 29.91 6.15 13.91
CA MET A 212 29.46 4.81 14.29
C MET A 212 27.93 4.70 14.36
N GLU A 213 27.26 5.74 14.85
CA GLU A 213 25.79 5.75 15.01
C GLU A 213 25.10 5.87 13.64
N VAL A 214 25.69 6.58 12.69
CA VAL A 214 25.26 6.63 11.28
C VAL A 214 25.32 5.24 10.62
N MET A 215 26.40 4.49 10.85
CA MET A 215 26.52 3.12 10.33
C MET A 215 25.51 2.18 11.01
N GLN A 216 25.32 2.31 12.32
CA GLN A 216 24.34 1.54 13.07
C GLN A 216 22.91 1.78 12.56
N ALA A 217 22.54 3.02 12.21
CA ALA A 217 21.24 3.32 11.65
C ALA A 217 20.94 2.48 10.40
N THR A 218 21.90 2.31 9.50
CA THR A 218 21.74 1.48 8.29
C THR A 218 21.59 0.00 8.62
N ILE A 219 22.27 -0.48 9.67
CA ILE A 219 22.12 -1.86 10.16
C ILE A 219 20.70 -2.07 10.71
N TYR A 220 20.19 -1.16 11.56
CA TYR A 220 18.83 -1.25 12.08
C TYR A 220 17.77 -1.16 10.97
N PHE A 221 17.97 -0.30 9.98
CA PHE A 221 17.11 -0.24 8.80
C PHE A 221 17.06 -1.59 8.06
N SER A 222 18.21 -2.26 7.90
CA SER A 222 18.28 -3.58 7.27
C SER A 222 17.55 -4.66 8.08
N TRP A 223 17.57 -4.57 9.42
CA TRP A 223 16.77 -5.45 10.28
C TRP A 223 15.26 -5.21 10.15
N HIS A 224 14.83 -3.95 10.00
CA HIS A 224 13.43 -3.65 9.69
C HIS A 224 13.01 -4.31 8.37
N CYS A 225 13.84 -4.23 7.33
CA CYS A 225 13.60 -4.94 6.07
C CYS A 225 13.43 -6.45 6.28
N ALA A 226 14.36 -7.09 6.99
CA ALA A 226 14.33 -8.53 7.23
C ALA A 226 13.09 -8.96 8.03
N ILE A 227 12.77 -8.26 9.12
CA ILE A 227 11.64 -8.57 9.99
C ILE A 227 10.32 -8.42 9.21
N LEU A 228 10.13 -7.32 8.49
CA LEU A 228 8.91 -7.10 7.72
C LEU A 228 8.74 -8.14 6.62
N PHE A 229 9.82 -8.55 5.97
CA PHE A 229 9.78 -9.59 4.95
C PHE A 229 9.36 -10.93 5.55
N ILE A 230 9.97 -11.32 6.68
CA ILE A 230 9.62 -12.56 7.41
C ILE A 230 8.16 -12.53 7.87
N LEU A 231 7.68 -11.40 8.41
CA LEU A 231 6.29 -11.25 8.84
C LEU A 231 5.30 -11.37 7.67
N MET A 232 5.59 -10.72 6.54
CA MET A 232 4.76 -10.82 5.34
C MET A 232 4.75 -12.25 4.77
N LEU A 233 5.91 -12.91 4.74
CA LEU A 233 6.03 -14.31 4.32
C LEU A 233 5.25 -15.24 5.26
N ALA A 234 5.40 -15.07 6.57
CA ALA A 234 4.67 -15.85 7.56
C ALA A 234 3.15 -15.68 7.40
N LEU A 235 2.66 -14.45 7.21
CA LEU A 235 1.25 -14.18 6.96
C LEU A 235 0.77 -14.86 5.66
N ALA A 236 1.55 -14.77 4.58
CA ALA A 236 1.23 -15.45 3.32
C ALA A 236 1.15 -16.98 3.49
N LEU A 237 2.08 -17.59 4.24
CA LEU A 237 2.07 -19.02 4.53
C LEU A 237 0.88 -19.42 5.40
N ILE A 238 0.55 -18.64 6.43
CA ILE A 238 -0.62 -18.86 7.29
C ILE A 238 -1.90 -18.81 6.45
N MET A 239 -2.08 -17.76 5.63
CA MET A 239 -3.23 -17.66 4.73
C MET A 239 -3.27 -18.81 3.73
N ALA A 240 -2.12 -19.21 3.16
CA ALA A 240 -2.07 -20.38 2.28
C ALA A 240 -2.58 -21.66 2.95
N ARG A 241 -2.35 -21.85 4.26
CA ARG A 241 -2.91 -22.99 5.02
C ARG A 241 -4.42 -22.88 5.17
N PHE A 242 -4.94 -21.71 5.54
CA PHE A 242 -6.38 -21.48 5.67
C PHE A 242 -7.13 -21.71 4.34
N TYR A 243 -6.60 -21.18 3.24
CA TYR A 243 -7.21 -21.35 1.90
C TYR A 243 -6.98 -22.74 1.28
N ARG A 244 -6.03 -23.54 1.80
CA ARG A 244 -5.88 -24.97 1.45
C ARG A 244 -6.83 -25.87 2.26
N GLY A 245 -7.10 -25.54 3.52
CA GLY A 245 -7.90 -26.36 4.45
C GLY A 245 -9.40 -26.41 4.13
N GLU A 246 -9.94 -25.43 3.42
CA GLU A 246 -11.34 -25.41 2.95
C GLU A 246 -11.53 -26.09 1.57
N GLY A 247 -10.73 -27.11 1.29
CA GLY A 247 -10.72 -27.82 0.01
C GLY A 247 -11.65 -29.02 -0.03
N GLN A 248 -12.96 -28.83 -0.22
CA GLN A 248 -13.82 -29.66 -1.07
C GLN A 248 -15.27 -29.16 -1.09
N HIS A 249 -15.59 -28.30 -2.04
CA HIS A 249 -16.81 -28.45 -2.82
C HIS A 249 -16.53 -27.80 -4.17
N TYR A 250 -16.02 -28.62 -5.10
CA TYR A 250 -16.25 -28.36 -6.51
C TYR A 250 -17.78 -28.40 -6.68
N ARG A 251 -18.43 -27.25 -6.57
CA ARG A 251 -19.81 -27.10 -6.99
C ARG A 251 -19.74 -27.00 -8.51
N ASN A 252 -19.69 -28.17 -9.16
CA ASN A 252 -20.05 -28.31 -10.55
C ASN A 252 -21.38 -27.55 -10.77
N GLY A 253 -21.40 -26.64 -11.74
CA GLY A 253 -22.63 -26.11 -12.31
C GLY A 253 -23.35 -25.03 -11.50
N SER A 254 -22.72 -23.88 -11.29
CA SER A 254 -23.51 -22.65 -11.29
C SER A 254 -22.73 -21.55 -11.98
N GLU A 255 -23.06 -21.34 -13.25
CA GLU A 255 -22.95 -20.05 -13.90
C GLU A 255 -23.53 -18.99 -12.97
N LEU A 256 -22.66 -18.20 -12.35
CA LEU A 256 -23.03 -16.89 -11.85
C LEU A 256 -22.31 -15.90 -12.76
N PRO A 257 -22.90 -15.50 -13.89
CA PRO A 257 -22.46 -14.29 -14.54
C PRO A 257 -22.66 -13.17 -13.53
N MET A 258 -21.56 -12.55 -13.07
CA MET A 258 -21.65 -11.24 -12.44
C MET A 258 -22.26 -10.31 -13.51
N THR A 259 -23.55 -10.10 -13.37
CA THR A 259 -24.35 -9.24 -14.24
C THR A 259 -23.83 -7.83 -14.06
N ARG A 260 -23.03 -7.37 -15.01
CA ARG A 260 -22.95 -5.95 -15.32
C ARG A 260 -24.37 -5.57 -15.73
N LEU A 261 -24.95 -4.56 -15.07
CA LEU A 261 -26.24 -3.98 -15.45
C LEU A 261 -26.15 -3.54 -16.91
N ASP A 262 -26.62 -4.39 -17.81
CA ASP A 262 -26.81 -4.05 -19.21
C ASP A 262 -28.31 -4.06 -19.50
N ASN A 263 -28.83 -2.87 -19.76
CA ASN A 263 -30.20 -2.64 -20.17
C ASN A 263 -30.23 -2.74 -21.70
N GLY A 264 -30.56 -3.90 -22.27
CA GLY A 264 -30.73 -3.96 -23.72
C GLY A 264 -30.88 -5.34 -24.35
N LYS A 265 -32.14 -5.77 -24.47
CA LYS A 265 -32.78 -6.58 -25.52
C LYS A 265 -31.95 -7.51 -26.45
N HIS A 266 -32.56 -8.69 -26.62
CA HIS A 266 -32.44 -9.72 -27.66
C HIS A 266 -31.44 -10.86 -27.42
N GLY A 267 -31.99 -12.08 -27.50
CA GLY A 267 -31.23 -13.32 -27.46
C GLY A 267 -30.98 -13.88 -28.85
N GLU A 268 -30.01 -14.76 -28.92
CA GLU A 268 -29.90 -15.96 -29.76
C GLU A 268 -28.54 -16.62 -29.46
N ASP A 269 -28.53 -17.96 -29.47
CA ASP A 269 -27.40 -18.89 -29.56
C ASP A 269 -26.21 -18.79 -28.57
N TYR A 270 -26.22 -19.71 -27.60
CA TYR A 270 -25.03 -20.12 -26.84
C TYR A 270 -24.20 -21.11 -27.67
N GLN A 271 -23.07 -20.66 -28.21
CA GLN A 271 -21.96 -21.55 -28.57
C GLN A 271 -20.95 -21.61 -27.40
N PRO A 272 -20.59 -22.80 -26.89
CA PRO A 272 -19.57 -22.93 -25.86
C PRO A 272 -18.19 -22.61 -26.46
N LEU A 273 -17.51 -21.60 -25.89
CA LEU A 273 -16.12 -21.28 -26.21
C LEU A 273 -15.22 -22.46 -25.81
N THR A 274 -14.87 -23.28 -26.80
CA THR A 274 -13.84 -24.32 -26.70
C THR A 274 -12.47 -23.67 -26.49
N LYS A 275 -11.80 -24.12 -25.42
CA LYS A 275 -10.36 -24.41 -25.16
C LYS A 275 -9.20 -23.86 -26.02
N GLU A 276 -9.40 -22.97 -27.00
CA GLU A 276 -8.37 -22.56 -27.97
C GLU A 276 -7.73 -21.18 -27.74
N TYR A 277 -8.17 -20.40 -26.75
CA TYR A 277 -7.45 -19.16 -26.36
C TYR A 277 -6.42 -19.45 -25.26
N ARG A 278 -5.48 -20.34 -25.57
CA ARG A 278 -4.29 -20.60 -24.76
C ARG A 278 -3.21 -19.57 -25.12
N ASP A 279 -2.71 -18.87 -24.09
CA ASP A 279 -1.32 -18.43 -23.95
C ASP A 279 -0.68 -17.43 -24.92
N GLU A 280 -1.15 -16.17 -25.01
CA GLU A 280 -0.27 -15.09 -25.55
C GLU A 280 -0.12 -13.80 -24.71
N ASP A 281 -0.99 -13.50 -23.73
CA ASP A 281 -0.85 -12.24 -22.95
C ASP A 281 -0.72 -12.49 -21.43
N SER A 282 0.35 -13.14 -21.00
CA SER A 282 0.82 -13.06 -19.62
C SER A 282 2.13 -12.26 -19.56
N ASP A 283 2.06 -11.00 -19.14
CA ASP A 283 3.25 -10.17 -18.92
C ASP A 283 4.17 -10.71 -17.81
N ILE A 284 3.73 -11.73 -17.05
CA ILE A 284 4.53 -12.43 -16.05
C ILE A 284 4.09 -13.91 -16.04
N GLU A 285 4.97 -14.79 -16.53
CA GLU A 285 4.76 -16.25 -16.70
C GLU A 285 4.59 -17.02 -15.37
N PHE A 286 4.83 -16.38 -14.22
CA PHE A 286 4.91 -17.03 -12.90
C PHE A 286 3.57 -17.29 -12.18
N GLU A 287 2.42 -16.93 -12.76
CA GLU A 287 1.11 -17.08 -12.13
C GLU A 287 0.16 -18.05 -12.86
N GLN A 288 0.68 -19.11 -13.49
CA GLN A 288 -0.20 -20.17 -14.00
C GLN A 288 -0.80 -21.01 -12.85
N PRO A 289 -2.11 -21.31 -12.87
CA PRO A 289 -2.68 -22.27 -11.94
C PRO A 289 -2.03 -23.64 -12.15
N ILE A 290 -1.61 -24.30 -11.06
CA ILE A 290 -1.04 -25.66 -11.11
C ILE A 290 -2.10 -26.59 -11.71
N GLU A 291 -1.91 -27.01 -12.95
CA GLU A 291 -2.66 -28.15 -13.51
C GLU A 291 -2.33 -29.39 -12.67
N LYS A 292 -3.37 -30.08 -12.19
CA LYS A 292 -3.24 -31.32 -11.39
C LYS A 292 -2.67 -32.51 -12.18
N THR A 293 -2.14 -32.31 -13.37
CA THR A 293 -1.75 -33.39 -14.30
C THR A 293 -0.26 -33.72 -14.29
N GLN A 294 0.54 -33.12 -13.41
CA GLN A 294 1.97 -33.45 -13.27
C GLN A 294 2.37 -33.81 -11.83
N ALA A 295 1.57 -34.66 -11.18
CA ALA A 295 2.12 -35.53 -10.14
C ALA A 295 2.74 -36.75 -10.84
N PRO A 296 4.04 -37.04 -10.72
CA PRO A 296 4.59 -38.28 -11.25
C PRO A 296 3.92 -39.45 -10.52
N SER A 297 3.29 -40.33 -11.29
CA SER A 297 2.80 -41.62 -10.84
C SER A 297 3.96 -42.60 -10.76
N SER A 298 4.61 -42.69 -9.59
CA SER A 298 5.31 -43.87 -9.04
C SER A 298 6.15 -43.44 -7.84
#